data_AF-A0A8I2K0Z8-F1
#
_entry.id   AF-A0A8I2K0Z8-F1
#
_cell.length_a   1.000
_cell.length_b   1.000
_cell.length_c   1.000
_cell.angle_alpha   90.00
_cell.angle_beta   90.00
_cell.angle_gamma   90.00
#
_symmetry.space_group_name_H-M   'P 1'
#
loop_
_entity.id
_entity.type
_entity.pdbx_description
1 polymer ?
#
loop_
_entity_poly.entity_id
_entity_poly.type
_entity_poly.pdbx_seq_one_letter_code
_entity_poly.pdbx_strand_id
1 'polypeptide(L)'
;MNKKKIPKTDSIQELAHFWDTHDLTDFEDQLEEVIEPVFERKNTLKINLEPDDAEAVRQIARSRGISYAELIKEWVLEKIHVK
;
A
#
# COMPACT_ATOMS: atom_id res chain seq x y z
N MET A 1 -22.48 -26.41 23.95
CA MET A 1 -22.35 -25.09 23.28
C MET A 1 -21.58 -25.31 21.99
N ASN A 2 -22.20 -25.03 20.83
CA ASN A 2 -21.58 -25.26 19.53
C ASN A 2 -20.38 -24.33 19.37
N LYS A 3 -19.18 -24.90 19.31
CA LYS A 3 -17.96 -24.15 18.99
C LYS A 3 -18.01 -23.80 17.51
N LYS A 4 -18.44 -22.59 17.18
CA LYS A 4 -18.29 -22.03 15.83
C LYS A 4 -16.79 -22.01 15.51
N LYS A 5 -16.41 -22.41 14.31
CA LYS A 5 -15.00 -22.44 13.87
C LYS A 5 -14.85 -21.66 12.58
N ILE A 6 -13.73 -20.98 12.45
CA ILE A 6 -13.34 -20.35 11.19
C ILE A 6 -13.12 -21.46 10.15
N PRO A 7 -13.72 -21.36 8.93
CA PRO A 7 -13.56 -22.37 7.90
C PRO A 7 -12.10 -22.47 7.43
N LYS A 8 -11.64 -23.70 7.19
CA LYS A 8 -10.33 -23.96 6.58
C LYS A 8 -10.50 -24.02 5.07
N THR A 9 -10.24 -22.91 4.39
CA THR A 9 -10.37 -22.78 2.94
C THR A 9 -9.29 -21.86 2.39
N ASP A 10 -8.87 -22.11 1.15
CA ASP A 10 -7.96 -21.25 0.40
C ASP A 10 -8.74 -20.26 -0.51
N SER A 11 -10.07 -20.26 -0.46
CA SER A 11 -10.91 -19.34 -1.24
C SER A 11 -11.12 -18.01 -0.50
N ILE A 12 -10.63 -16.94 -1.11
CA ILE A 12 -10.88 -15.57 -0.63
C ILE A 12 -12.37 -15.24 -0.64
N GLN A 13 -13.12 -15.68 -1.66
CA GLN A 13 -14.55 -15.42 -1.79
C GLN A 13 -15.36 -16.09 -0.67
N GLU A 14 -15.00 -17.31 -0.31
CA GLU A 14 -15.65 -18.05 0.77
C GLU A 14 -15.41 -17.39 2.13
N LEU A 15 -14.17 -16.97 2.41
CA LEU A 15 -13.83 -16.23 3.63
C LEU A 15 -14.55 -14.87 3.69
N ALA A 16 -14.66 -14.15 2.57
CA ALA A 16 -15.39 -12.89 2.52
C ALA A 16 -16.87 -13.09 2.87
N HIS A 17 -17.53 -14.07 2.24
CA HIS A 17 -18.94 -14.37 2.53
C HIS A 17 -19.17 -14.82 3.98
N PHE A 18 -18.21 -15.56 4.55
CA PHE A 18 -18.25 -15.94 5.95
C PHE A 18 -18.26 -14.70 6.86
N TRP A 19 -17.35 -13.76 6.66
CA TRP A 19 -17.27 -12.54 7.47
C TRP A 19 -18.40 -11.53 7.21
N ASP A 20 -19.05 -11.58 6.04
CA ASP A 20 -20.27 -10.79 5.78
C ASP A 20 -21.46 -11.20 6.67
N THR A 21 -21.47 -12.45 7.14
CA THR A 21 -22.60 -13.06 7.85
C THR A 21 -22.32 -13.40 9.30
N HIS A 22 -21.06 -13.29 9.75
CA HIS A 22 -20.62 -13.65 11.08
C HIS A 22 -19.96 -12.47 11.79
N ASP A 23 -20.24 -12.31 13.08
CA ASP A 23 -19.56 -11.32 13.91
C ASP A 23 -18.13 -11.77 14.23
N LEU A 24 -17.17 -10.86 14.14
CA LEU A 24 -15.77 -11.13 14.46
C LEU A 24 -15.58 -11.53 15.93
N THR A 25 -16.36 -10.93 16.84
CA THR A 25 -16.24 -11.13 18.30
C THR A 25 -16.59 -12.55 18.74
N ASP A 26 -17.36 -13.29 17.92
CA ASP A 26 -17.67 -14.70 18.16
C ASP A 26 -16.45 -15.64 18.03
N PHE A 27 -15.32 -15.14 17.52
CA PHE A 27 -14.12 -15.93 17.21
C PHE A 27 -12.84 -15.39 17.86
N GLU A 28 -12.93 -14.52 18.88
CA GLU A 28 -11.76 -13.93 19.56
C GLU A 28 -10.77 -15.00 20.09
N ASP A 29 -11.26 -16.17 20.50
CA ASP A 29 -10.43 -17.29 20.98
C ASP A 29 -9.63 -18.00 19.88
N GLN A 30 -9.93 -17.71 18.61
CA GLN A 30 -9.32 -18.30 17.41
C GLN A 30 -8.49 -17.29 16.61
N LEU A 31 -8.46 -16.02 17.02
CA LEU A 31 -7.76 -14.95 16.33
C LEU A 31 -6.53 -14.50 17.15
N GLU A 32 -5.50 -14.07 16.45
CA GLU A 32 -4.31 -13.46 17.06
C GLU A 32 -4.25 -11.99 16.61
N GLU A 33 -4.04 -11.08 17.56
CA GLU A 33 -3.88 -9.67 17.25
C GLU A 33 -2.53 -9.42 16.57
N VAL A 34 -2.58 -8.89 15.34
CA VAL A 34 -1.37 -8.48 14.63
C VAL A 34 -1.07 -7.02 14.95
N ILE A 35 -0.04 -6.80 15.76
CA ILE A 35 0.40 -5.47 16.22
C ILE A 35 1.13 -4.71 15.10
N GLU A 36 1.76 -5.44 14.18
CA GLU A 36 2.48 -4.86 13.06
C GLU A 36 1.53 -4.46 11.92
N PRO A 37 1.77 -3.31 11.25
CA PRO A 37 0.92 -2.87 10.15
C PRO A 37 1.06 -3.83 8.95
N VAL A 38 0.07 -4.71 8.77
CA VAL A 38 -0.01 -5.62 7.61
C VAL A 38 -0.19 -4.86 6.29
N PHE A 39 -0.79 -3.65 6.37
CA PHE A 39 -0.92 -2.74 5.23
C PHE A 39 0.03 -1.55 5.39
N GLU A 40 1.26 -1.70 4.88
CA GLU A 40 2.19 -0.57 4.77
C GLU A 40 1.68 0.44 3.73
N ARG A 41 1.15 1.56 4.21
CA ARG A 41 0.91 2.72 3.34
C ARG A 41 2.26 3.27 2.93
N LYS A 42 2.53 3.29 1.62
CA LYS A 42 3.75 3.91 1.08
C LYS A 42 3.89 5.34 1.61
N ASN A 43 5.05 5.67 2.17
CA ASN A 43 5.37 7.03 2.59
C ASN A 43 5.22 7.98 1.39
N THR A 44 4.26 8.89 1.48
CA THR A 44 3.97 9.85 0.41
C THR A 44 4.63 11.18 0.76
N LEU A 45 5.62 11.57 -0.06
CA LEU A 45 6.27 12.87 0.07
C LEU A 45 5.56 13.89 -0.85
N LYS A 46 5.10 15.00 -0.29
CA LYS A 46 4.57 16.14 -1.05
C LYS A 46 5.62 17.24 -1.08
N ILE A 47 6.00 17.66 -2.28
CA ILE A 47 6.98 18.73 -2.51
C ILE A 47 6.28 19.83 -3.30
N ASN A 48 6.43 21.07 -2.84
CA ASN A 48 5.98 22.24 -3.61
C ASN A 48 7.12 22.66 -4.53
N LEU A 49 6.83 22.73 -5.83
CA LEU A 49 7.71 23.26 -6.85
C LEU A 49 7.10 24.53 -7.42
N GLU A 50 7.94 25.44 -7.90
CA GLU A 50 7.44 26.54 -8.71
C GLU A 50 6.75 25.99 -9.98
N PRO A 51 5.76 26.69 -10.55
CA PRO A 51 5.02 26.20 -11.72
C PRO A 51 5.93 25.86 -12.90
N ASP A 52 6.95 26.67 -13.13
CA ASP A 52 7.91 26.51 -14.23
C ASP A 52 8.81 25.29 -14.02
N ASP A 53 9.30 25.08 -12.79
CA ASP A 53 10.07 23.90 -12.42
C ASP A 53 9.25 22.62 -12.58
N ALA A 54 8.00 22.63 -12.10
CA ALA A 54 7.11 21.48 -12.22
C ALA A 54 6.83 21.11 -13.69
N GLU A 55 6.72 22.11 -14.57
CA GLU A 55 6.59 21.88 -16.01
C GLU A 55 7.87 21.35 -16.62
N ALA A 56 9.04 21.89 -16.24
CA ALA A 56 10.33 21.39 -16.70
C ALA A 56 10.52 19.90 -16.38
N VAL A 57 10.18 19.47 -15.15
CA VAL A 57 10.22 18.06 -14.75
C VAL A 57 9.29 17.20 -15.63
N ARG A 58 8.06 17.68 -15.90
CA ARG A 58 7.12 16.97 -16.77
C ARG A 58 7.65 16.82 -18.19
N GLN A 59 8.27 17.85 -18.74
CA GLN A 59 8.84 17.79 -20.10
C GLN A 59 10.02 16.83 -20.19
N ILE A 60 10.92 16.84 -19.20
CA ILE A 60 12.05 15.91 -19.15
C ILE A 60 11.56 14.46 -18.99
N ALA A 61 10.55 14.22 -18.16
CA ALA A 61 9.98 12.88 -17.99
C ALA A 61 9.32 12.38 -19.28
N ARG A 62 8.55 13.25 -19.96
CA ARG A 62 7.93 12.94 -21.25
C ARG A 62 8.94 12.62 -22.34
N SER A 63 10.03 13.38 -22.45
CA SER A 63 11.06 13.11 -23.47
C SER A 63 11.80 11.79 -23.22
N ARG A 64 11.84 11.33 -21.97
CA ARG A 64 12.38 10.02 -21.55
C ARG A 64 11.35 8.88 -21.59
N GLY A 65 10.08 9.17 -21.82
CA GLY A 65 9.00 8.18 -21.83
C GLY A 65 8.64 7.60 -20.46
N ILE A 66 9.03 8.28 -19.36
CA ILE A 66 8.77 7.86 -17.99
C ILE A 66 7.81 8.82 -17.27
N SER A 67 7.28 8.40 -16.12
CA SER A 67 6.46 9.29 -15.30
C SER A 67 7.31 10.37 -14.61
N TYR A 68 6.74 11.55 -14.33
CA TYR A 68 7.45 12.59 -13.58
C TYR A 68 7.83 12.13 -12.16
N ALA A 69 7.01 11.27 -11.54
CA ALA A 69 7.30 10.73 -10.21
C ALA A 69 8.51 9.78 -10.23
N GLU A 70 8.66 9.00 -11.30
CA GLU A 70 9.80 8.12 -11.51
C GLU A 70 11.09 8.90 -11.76
N LEU A 71 11.03 9.95 -12.59
CA LEU A 71 12.17 10.85 -12.80
C LEU A 71 12.64 11.53 -11.48
N ILE A 72 11.70 12.04 -10.69
CA ILE A 72 12.02 12.65 -9.39
C ILE A 72 12.66 11.61 -8.46
N LYS A 73 12.14 10.38 -8.45
CA LYS A 73 12.70 9.29 -7.65
C LYS A 73 14.13 8.97 -8.07
N GLU A 74 14.41 8.88 -9.37
CA GLU A 74 15.78 8.67 -9.88
C GLU A 74 16.74 9.75 -9.39
N TRP A 75 16.40 11.04 -9.57
CA TRP A 75 17.26 12.14 -9.12
C TRP A 75 17.49 12.15 -7.60
N VAL A 76 16.46 11.86 -6.81
CA VAL A 76 16.60 11.75 -5.35
C VAL A 76 17.55 10.60 -5.00
N LEU A 77 17.41 9.44 -5.64
CA LEU A 77 18.28 8.29 -5.40
C LEU A 77 19.72 8.57 -5.82
N GLU A 78 19.94 9.23 -6.96
CA GLU A 78 21.27 9.66 -7.40
C GLU A 78 21.94 10.52 -6.33
N LYS A 79 21.24 11.51 -5.76
CA LYS A 79 21.83 12.40 -4.75
C LYS A 79 22.06 11.75 -3.38
N ILE A 80 21.23 10.77 -3.01
CA ILE A 80 21.39 10.05 -1.74
C ILE A 80 22.50 8.99 -1.82
N HIS A 81 22.70 8.36 -2.99
CA HIS A 81 23.62 7.24 -3.15
C HIS A 81 25.00 7.62 -3.70
N VAL A 82 25.22 8.89 -4.09
CA VAL A 82 26.57 9.40 -4.36
C VAL A 82 27.31 9.51 -3.03
N LYS A 83 28.14 8.49 -2.77
CA LYS A 83 29.19 8.47 -1.74
C LYS A 83 30.50 9.00 -2.32
#